data_AF-A0A8D6SZR8-F1
#
_entry.id   AF-A0A8D6SZR8-F1
#
_cell.length_a   1.000
_cell.length_b   1.000
_cell.length_c   1.000
_cell.angle_alpha   90.00
_cell.angle_beta   90.00
_cell.angle_gamma   90.00
#
_symmetry.space_group_name_H-M   'P 1'
#
loop_
_entity.id
_entity.type
_entity.pdbx_description
1 polymer ?
#
loop_
_entity_poly.entity_id
_entity_poly.type
_entity_poly.pdbx_seq_one_letter_code
_entity_poly.pdbx_strand_id
1 'polypeptide(L)'
;MILLTKRIRYTFLRDSIYYIQFCLPDGKMFRRSLNTDSHREASVLMIALMPFILQVKNRQLTPEALCLQLNALNTNRMLERAARAFPLSMPLSLPPEKQIEQKKGLHLGEAWAQYKHERGKGWTAAIHSANERYMEVLLTILGDDRDVATITKRDIKQVMEVVEGLPKRVILNRHG
;
A
#
# COMPACT_ATOMS: atom_id res chain seq x y z
N MET A 1 -4.52 -39.38 -8.30
CA MET A 1 -3.55 -39.27 -7.19
C MET A 1 -4.00 -38.10 -6.30
N ILE A 2 -4.70 -38.37 -5.20
CA ILE A 2 -5.20 -37.31 -4.31
C ILE A 2 -4.02 -36.87 -3.45
N LEU A 3 -3.41 -35.73 -3.79
CA LEU A 3 -2.43 -35.07 -2.94
C LEU A 3 -3.17 -34.60 -1.68
N LEU A 4 -3.10 -35.38 -0.60
CA LEU A 4 -3.46 -34.90 0.74
C LEU A 4 -2.45 -33.81 1.13
N THR A 5 -2.68 -32.57 0.70
CA THR A 5 -2.00 -31.40 1.23
C THR A 5 -2.32 -31.34 2.73
N LYS A 6 -1.34 -31.68 3.58
CA LYS A 6 -1.47 -31.63 5.04
C LYS A 6 -1.88 -30.20 5.43
N ARG A 7 -3.11 -30.03 5.93
CA ARG A 7 -3.63 -28.71 6.30
C ARG A 7 -2.80 -28.11 7.44
N ILE A 8 -2.30 -26.90 7.26
CA ILE A 8 -1.58 -26.17 8.31
C ILE A 8 -2.61 -25.61 9.30
N ARG A 9 -2.43 -25.89 10.60
CA ARG A 9 -3.38 -25.46 11.65
C ARG A 9 -3.53 -23.95 11.69
N TYR A 10 -4.73 -23.47 12.03
CA TYR A 10 -5.06 -22.05 12.10
C TYR A 10 -4.81 -21.28 10.80
N THR A 11 -4.77 -21.96 9.64
CA THR A 11 -4.62 -21.28 8.36
C THR A 11 -5.74 -21.60 7.38
N PHE A 12 -5.91 -20.70 6.43
CA PHE A 12 -6.69 -20.89 5.22
C PHE A 12 -6.00 -20.18 4.06
N LEU A 13 -6.32 -20.61 2.83
CA LEU A 13 -5.81 -20.00 1.62
C LEU A 13 -6.90 -19.09 1.03
N ARG A 14 -6.52 -17.89 0.59
CA ARG A 14 -7.39 -16.98 -0.16
C ARG A 14 -6.55 -16.23 -1.19
N ASP A 15 -7.00 -16.21 -2.43
CA ASP A 15 -6.31 -15.54 -3.54
C ASP A 15 -4.83 -15.97 -3.63
N SER A 16 -4.59 -17.28 -3.50
CA SER A 16 -3.27 -17.92 -3.44
C SER A 16 -2.38 -17.52 -2.25
N ILE A 17 -2.84 -16.70 -1.32
CA ILE A 17 -2.07 -16.27 -0.14
C ILE A 17 -2.56 -17.03 1.09
N TYR A 18 -1.62 -17.50 1.92
CA TYR A 18 -1.95 -18.09 3.22
C TYR A 18 -2.28 -17.01 4.24
N TYR A 19 -3.35 -17.23 5.00
CA TYR A 19 -3.77 -16.40 6.12
C TYR A 19 -3.78 -17.20 7.41
N ILE A 20 -3.41 -16.57 8.52
CA ILE A 20 -3.66 -17.06 9.88
C ILE A 20 -5.06 -16.64 10.33
N GLN A 21 -5.78 -17.55 10.99
CA GLN A 21 -7.09 -17.30 11.58
C GLN A 21 -7.31 -18.11 12.87
N PHE A 22 -7.69 -17.42 13.95
CA PHE A 22 -8.15 -18.03 15.20
C PHE A 22 -9.00 -17.05 16.02
N CYS A 23 -9.79 -17.56 16.96
CA CYS A 23 -10.55 -16.72 17.90
C CYS A 23 -9.66 -16.28 19.06
N LEU A 24 -9.74 -15.00 19.39
CA LEU A 24 -9.14 -14.39 20.56
C LEU A 24 -9.95 -14.73 21.83
N PRO A 25 -9.38 -14.53 23.04
CA PRO A 25 -10.08 -14.79 24.30
C PRO A 25 -11.30 -13.90 24.56
N ASP A 26 -11.46 -12.81 23.80
CA ASP A 26 -12.61 -11.91 23.83
C ASP A 26 -13.69 -12.31 22.81
N GLY A 27 -13.52 -13.46 22.13
CA GLY A 27 -14.42 -13.96 21.10
C GLY A 27 -14.22 -13.34 19.72
N LYS A 28 -13.38 -12.30 19.58
CA LYS A 28 -13.13 -11.67 18.28
C LYS A 28 -12.27 -12.56 17.40
N MET A 29 -12.52 -12.51 16.11
CA MET A 29 -11.74 -13.26 15.13
C MET A 29 -10.46 -12.51 14.80
N PHE A 30 -9.30 -13.13 15.06
CA PHE A 30 -8.02 -12.65 14.57
C PHE A 30 -7.77 -13.22 13.17
N ARG A 31 -7.46 -12.35 12.21
CA ARG A 31 -7.12 -12.76 10.84
C ARG A 31 -6.03 -11.88 10.24
N ARG A 32 -4.95 -12.48 9.75
CA ARG A 32 -3.82 -11.77 9.09
C ARG A 32 -3.20 -12.61 7.98
N SER A 33 -2.60 -11.95 7.00
CA SER A 33 -1.87 -12.60 5.91
C SER A 33 -0.50 -13.08 6.40
N LEU A 34 -0.04 -14.25 5.92
CA LEU A 34 1.34 -14.73 6.07
C LEU A 34 2.25 -14.25 4.92
N ASN A 35 1.71 -13.48 3.97
CA ASN A 35 2.40 -12.91 2.81
C ASN A 35 3.22 -13.96 2.05
N THR A 36 2.66 -15.17 1.89
CA THR A 36 3.28 -16.25 1.14
C THR A 36 2.20 -17.13 0.53
N ASP A 37 2.46 -17.60 -0.68
CA ASP A 37 1.70 -18.60 -1.42
C ASP A 37 2.31 -20.00 -1.30
N SER A 38 3.51 -20.10 -0.71
CA SER A 38 4.24 -21.35 -0.55
C SER A 38 3.80 -22.09 0.71
N HIS A 39 3.30 -23.32 0.52
CA HIS A 39 2.91 -24.21 1.60
C HIS A 39 4.05 -24.47 2.60
N ARG A 40 5.28 -24.65 2.09
CA ARG A 40 6.47 -24.90 2.92
C ARG A 40 6.79 -23.69 3.78
N GLU A 41 6.71 -22.50 3.21
CA GLU A 41 6.99 -21.25 3.94
C GLU A 41 5.92 -20.93 4.96
N ALA A 42 4.65 -21.12 4.60
CA ALA A 42 3.53 -21.01 5.53
C ALA A 42 3.71 -21.99 6.71
N SER A 43 4.17 -23.22 6.45
CA SER A 43 4.45 -24.20 7.50
C SER A 43 5.55 -23.73 8.45
N VAL A 44 6.66 -23.21 7.92
CA VAL A 44 7.78 -22.69 8.73
C VAL A 44 7.35 -21.49 9.58
N LEU A 45 6.61 -20.55 8.98
CA LEU A 45 6.07 -19.40 9.72
C LEU A 45 5.13 -19.85 10.83
N MET A 46 4.25 -20.81 10.56
CA MET A 46 3.31 -21.29 11.57
C MET A 46 3.99 -22.06 12.71
N ILE A 47 5.12 -22.73 12.46
CA ILE A 47 5.94 -23.31 13.54
C ILE A 47 6.46 -22.20 14.47
N ALA A 48 7.01 -21.12 13.90
CA ALA A 48 7.51 -19.98 14.67
C ALA A 48 6.39 -19.21 15.38
N LEU A 49 5.20 -19.10 14.77
CA LEU A 49 4.06 -18.35 15.33
C LEU A 49 3.26 -19.13 16.38
N MET A 50 3.29 -20.47 16.35
CA MET A 50 2.50 -21.32 17.27
C MET A 50 2.64 -20.95 18.76
N PRO A 51 3.84 -20.75 19.33
CA PRO A 51 3.95 -20.40 20.75
C PRO A 51 3.26 -19.07 21.07
N PHE A 52 3.35 -18.07 20.19
CA PHE A 52 2.69 -16.78 20.37
C PHE A 52 1.16 -16.90 20.28
N ILE A 53 0.64 -17.74 19.38
CA ILE A 53 -0.80 -18.01 19.28
C ILE A 53 -1.33 -18.60 20.60
N LEU A 54 -0.59 -19.53 21.20
CA LEU A 54 -0.96 -20.13 22.48
C LEU A 54 -0.90 -19.11 23.63
N GLN A 55 0.11 -18.25 23.67
CA GLN A 55 0.21 -17.17 24.65
C GLN A 55 -0.94 -16.17 24.53
N VAL A 56 -1.33 -15.79 23.30
CA VAL A 56 -2.49 -14.92 23.05
C VAL A 56 -3.78 -15.59 23.53
N LYS A 57 -3.96 -16.88 23.25
CA LYS A 57 -5.13 -17.64 23.74
C LYS A 57 -5.18 -17.73 25.26
N ASN A 58 -4.03 -17.79 25.92
CA ASN A 58 -3.91 -17.83 27.38
C ASN A 58 -3.91 -16.44 28.04
N ARG A 59 -4.19 -15.37 27.28
CA ARG A 59 -4.17 -13.96 27.75
C ARG A 59 -2.81 -13.49 28.28
N GLN A 60 -1.72 -14.16 27.91
CA GLN A 60 -0.36 -13.80 28.30
C GLN A 60 0.29 -12.80 27.34
N LEU A 61 -0.18 -12.76 26.09
CA LEU A 61 0.33 -11.88 25.05
C LEU A 61 -0.81 -11.11 24.38
N THR A 62 -0.58 -9.84 24.06
CA THR A 62 -1.58 -9.04 23.33
C THR A 62 -1.63 -9.44 21.84
N PRO A 63 -2.79 -9.34 21.18
CA PRO A 63 -2.90 -9.60 19.74
C PRO A 63 -2.01 -8.68 18.89
N GLU A 64 -1.75 -7.46 19.37
CA GLU A 64 -0.87 -6.47 18.75
C GLU A 64 0.59 -6.94 18.76
N ALA A 65 1.07 -7.49 19.87
CA ALA A 65 2.41 -8.05 19.96
C ALA A 65 2.58 -9.24 18.99
N LEU A 66 1.56 -10.09 18.83
CA LEU A 66 1.58 -11.14 17.81
C LEU A 66 1.64 -10.58 16.38
N CYS A 67 0.97 -9.45 16.10
CA CYS A 67 1.08 -8.78 14.80
C CYS A 67 2.50 -8.28 14.53
N LEU A 68 3.14 -7.69 15.54
CA LEU A 68 4.54 -7.24 15.43
C LEU A 68 5.49 -8.41 15.16
N GLN A 69 5.32 -9.53 15.86
CA GLN A 69 6.11 -10.75 15.62
C GLN A 69 5.89 -11.31 14.21
N LEU A 70 4.64 -11.36 13.73
CA LEU A 70 4.34 -11.78 12.36
C LEU A 70 5.03 -10.89 11.33
N ASN A 71 5.00 -9.57 11.51
CA ASN A 71 5.65 -8.61 10.61
C ASN A 71 7.18 -8.77 10.63
N ALA A 72 7.78 -8.97 11.81
CA ALA A 72 9.21 -9.20 11.94
C ALA A 72 9.66 -10.48 11.20
N LEU A 73 8.93 -11.59 11.37
CA LEU A 73 9.22 -12.84 10.68
C LEU A 73 9.13 -12.70 9.16
N ASN A 74 8.11 -11.99 8.66
CA ASN A 74 7.99 -11.71 7.23
C ASN A 74 9.14 -10.84 6.70
N THR A 75 9.54 -9.83 7.46
CA THR A 75 10.64 -8.92 7.09
C THR A 75 11.97 -9.65 7.03
N ASN A 76 12.30 -10.44 8.06
CA ASN A 76 13.53 -11.25 8.08
C ASN A 76 13.56 -12.24 6.91
N ARG A 77 12.44 -12.88 6.62
CA ARG A 77 12.33 -13.78 5.45
C ARG A 77 12.56 -13.03 4.13
N MET A 78 12.02 -11.82 3.99
CA MET A 78 12.26 -10.99 2.80
C MET A 78 13.74 -10.60 2.69
N LEU A 79 14.39 -10.26 3.79
CA LEU A 79 15.82 -9.94 3.83
C LEU A 79 16.68 -11.14 3.43
N GLU A 80 16.39 -12.32 3.97
CA GLU A 80 17.06 -13.58 3.59
C GLU A 80 16.91 -13.90 2.09
N ARG A 81 15.73 -13.64 1.52
CA ARG A 81 15.53 -13.79 0.07
C ARG A 81 16.39 -12.82 -0.72
N ALA A 82 16.44 -11.55 -0.31
CA ALA A 82 17.25 -10.54 -0.96
C ALA A 82 18.75 -10.90 -0.90
N ALA A 83 19.24 -11.34 0.26
CA ALA A 83 20.62 -11.77 0.45
C ALA A 83 21.01 -12.99 -0.42
N ARG A 84 20.07 -13.90 -0.69
CA ARG A 84 20.28 -15.04 -1.60
C ARG A 84 20.22 -14.65 -3.08
N ALA A 85 19.33 -13.73 -3.43
CA ALA A 85 19.21 -13.22 -4.79
C ALA A 85 20.41 -12.34 -5.18
N PHE A 86 21.01 -11.67 -4.20
CA PHE A 86 22.20 -10.85 -4.33
C PHE A 86 23.29 -11.36 -3.37
N PRO A 87 24.03 -12.42 -3.74
CA PRO A 87 25.13 -12.89 -2.91
C PRO A 87 26.12 -11.75 -2.70
N LEU A 88 26.49 -11.51 -1.44
CA LEU A 88 27.43 -10.47 -0.95
C LEU A 88 28.89 -10.69 -1.42
N SER A 89 29.11 -11.13 -2.66
CA SER A 89 30.44 -11.27 -3.27
C SER A 89 30.89 -10.05 -4.07
N MET A 90 30.14 -8.94 -4.07
CA MET A 90 30.71 -7.67 -4.49
C MET A 90 31.69 -7.18 -3.42
N PRO A 91 32.92 -6.80 -3.77
CA PRO A 91 33.81 -6.16 -2.83
C PRO A 91 33.10 -4.93 -2.27
N LEU A 92 33.24 -4.74 -0.96
CA LEU A 92 32.78 -3.57 -0.22
C LEU A 92 33.60 -2.36 -0.69
N SER A 93 33.39 -1.88 -1.92
CA SER A 93 33.53 -0.46 -2.15
C SER A 93 32.41 0.16 -1.33
N LEU A 94 32.78 0.70 -0.16
CA LEU A 94 32.01 1.79 0.44
C LEU A 94 31.66 2.71 -0.73
N PRO A 95 30.38 2.79 -1.15
CA PRO A 95 30.02 3.78 -2.15
C PRO A 95 30.53 5.10 -1.58
N PRO A 96 31.26 5.93 -2.34
CA PRO A 96 31.56 7.27 -1.88
C PRO A 96 30.22 7.83 -1.46
N GLU A 97 30.10 8.13 -0.16
CA GLU A 97 28.90 8.48 0.58
C GLU A 97 27.89 9.07 -0.39
N LYS A 98 27.04 8.20 -0.98
CA LYS A 98 26.06 8.65 -1.96
C LYS A 98 25.06 9.34 -1.09
N GLN A 99 25.29 10.64 -0.91
CA GLN A 99 24.30 11.63 -0.55
C GLN A 99 23.01 11.08 -1.11
N ILE A 100 22.07 10.76 -0.22
CA ILE A 100 20.76 10.26 -0.59
C ILE A 100 20.24 11.29 -1.58
N GLU A 101 20.37 10.98 -2.87
CA GLU A 101 19.76 11.75 -3.91
C GLU A 101 18.29 11.42 -3.68
N GLN A 102 17.67 12.25 -2.83
CA GLN A 102 16.24 12.34 -2.68
C GLN A 102 15.78 12.47 -4.11
N LYS A 103 15.31 11.36 -4.68
CA LYS A 103 14.74 11.32 -6.01
C LYS A 103 13.65 12.37 -5.94
N LYS A 104 13.90 13.54 -6.53
CA LYS A 104 13.06 14.72 -6.37
C LYS A 104 11.63 14.27 -6.63
N GLY A 105 10.80 14.28 -5.60
CA GLY A 105 9.43 13.77 -5.69
C GLY A 105 8.73 14.48 -6.85
N LEU A 106 7.98 13.74 -7.67
CA LEU A 106 7.26 14.35 -8.78
C LEU A 106 6.14 15.21 -8.17
N HIS A 107 6.27 16.53 -8.28
CA HIS A 107 5.28 17.44 -7.75
C HIS A 107 4.00 17.39 -8.60
N LEU A 108 2.85 17.62 -7.98
CA LEU A 108 1.53 17.51 -8.61
C LEU A 108 1.38 18.43 -9.84
N GLY A 109 1.90 19.65 -9.77
CA GLY A 109 1.92 20.57 -10.90
C GLY A 109 2.78 20.09 -12.06
N GLU A 110 3.95 19.52 -11.77
CA GLU A 110 4.86 18.95 -12.78
C GLU A 110 4.25 17.70 -13.42
N ALA A 111 3.67 16.81 -12.61
CA ALA A 111 2.95 15.63 -13.07
C ALA A 111 1.81 15.99 -14.02
N TRP A 112 1.06 17.05 -13.71
CA TRP A 112 0.00 17.55 -14.57
C TRP A 112 0.52 18.05 -15.91
N ALA A 113 1.61 18.82 -15.91
CA ALA A 113 2.22 19.31 -17.15
C ALA A 113 2.71 18.17 -18.04
N GLN A 114 3.34 17.14 -17.47
CA GLN A 114 3.77 15.94 -18.19
C GLN A 114 2.56 15.16 -18.74
N TYR A 115 1.52 14.96 -17.94
CA TYR A 115 0.29 14.27 -18.37
C TYR A 115 -0.38 15.01 -19.54
N LYS A 116 -0.47 16.34 -19.49
CA LYS A 116 -0.96 17.15 -20.61
C LYS A 116 -0.13 16.98 -21.87
N HIS A 117 1.20 16.96 -21.74
CA HIS A 117 2.09 16.79 -22.88
C HIS A 117 1.86 15.45 -23.59
N GLU A 118 1.64 14.38 -22.82
CA GLU A 118 1.45 13.03 -23.34
C GLU A 118 0.02 12.77 -23.83
N ARG A 119 -0.99 13.17 -23.05
CA ARG A 119 -2.40 12.81 -23.28
C ARG A 119 -3.23 13.93 -23.91
N GLY A 120 -2.78 15.17 -23.80
CA GLY A 120 -3.50 16.36 -24.26
C GLY A 120 -3.52 16.54 -25.78
N LYS A 121 -2.64 15.87 -26.53
CA LYS A 121 -2.53 16.00 -28.00
C LYS A 121 -3.82 15.63 -28.75
N GLY A 122 -4.69 14.81 -28.15
CA GLY A 122 -5.98 14.41 -28.73
C GLY A 122 -7.20 15.12 -28.15
N TRP A 123 -7.03 16.07 -27.24
CA TRP A 123 -8.16 16.73 -26.59
C TRP A 123 -8.76 17.83 -27.46
N THR A 124 -10.08 17.90 -27.49
CA THR A 124 -10.78 19.07 -28.04
C THR A 124 -10.61 20.27 -27.09
N ALA A 125 -10.78 21.49 -27.60
CA ALA A 125 -10.68 22.71 -26.80
C ALA A 125 -11.61 22.69 -25.56
N ALA A 126 -12.81 22.11 -25.69
CA ALA A 126 -13.75 21.94 -24.58
C ALA A 126 -13.23 20.98 -23.51
N ILE A 127 -12.62 19.85 -23.91
CA ILE A 127 -12.03 18.88 -22.98
C ILE A 127 -10.83 19.51 -22.27
N HIS A 128 -9.97 20.21 -23.00
CA HIS A 128 -8.83 20.90 -22.41
C HIS A 128 -9.28 21.93 -21.38
N SER A 129 -10.26 22.78 -21.73
CA SER A 129 -10.79 23.80 -20.82
C SER A 129 -11.44 23.20 -19.57
N ALA A 130 -12.19 22.10 -19.71
CA ALA A 130 -12.80 21.42 -18.56
C ALA A 130 -11.73 20.81 -17.63
N ASN A 131 -10.73 20.13 -18.20
CA ASN A 131 -9.67 19.49 -17.43
C ASN A 131 -8.81 20.50 -16.67
N GLU A 132 -8.43 21.62 -17.29
CA GLU A 132 -7.70 22.70 -16.60
C GLU A 132 -8.49 23.21 -15.40
N ARG A 133 -9.80 23.40 -15.55
CA ARG A 133 -10.66 23.87 -14.45
C ARG A 133 -10.76 22.86 -13.30
N TYR A 134 -10.77 21.56 -13.60
CA TYR A 134 -10.75 20.53 -12.55
C TYR A 134 -9.40 20.50 -11.83
N MET A 135 -8.30 20.62 -12.58
CA MET A 135 -6.96 20.60 -12.02
C MET A 135 -6.64 21.86 -11.22
N GLU A 136 -7.17 23.02 -11.61
CA GLU A 136 -7.06 24.27 -10.83
C GLU A 136 -7.58 24.07 -9.39
N VAL A 137 -8.73 23.41 -9.23
CA VAL A 137 -9.30 23.14 -7.90
C VAL A 137 -8.41 22.18 -7.11
N LEU A 138 -7.93 21.11 -7.74
CA LEU A 138 -7.01 20.14 -7.11
C LEU A 138 -5.70 20.80 -6.66
N LEU A 139 -5.09 21.62 -7.52
CA LEU A 139 -3.84 22.33 -7.23
C LEU A 139 -4.03 23.39 -6.14
N THR A 140 -5.19 24.06 -6.11
CA THR A 140 -5.49 25.05 -5.06
C THR A 140 -5.62 24.42 -3.68
N ILE A 141 -6.20 23.21 -3.60
CA ILE A 141 -6.44 22.54 -2.32
C ILE A 141 -5.22 21.76 -1.83
N LEU A 142 -4.54 21.05 -2.74
CA LEU A 142 -3.42 20.17 -2.39
C LEU A 142 -2.05 20.84 -2.48
N GLY A 143 -1.91 21.92 -3.24
CA GLY A 143 -0.64 22.55 -3.59
C GLY A 143 -0.06 22.02 -4.90
N ASP A 144 0.61 22.89 -5.66
CA ASP A 144 1.32 22.53 -6.89
C ASP A 144 2.64 21.80 -6.60
N ASP A 145 3.28 22.13 -5.49
CA ASP A 145 4.51 21.56 -4.94
C ASP A 145 4.31 20.22 -4.20
N ARG A 146 3.06 19.78 -4.04
CA ARG A 146 2.73 18.53 -3.37
C ARG A 146 3.34 17.34 -4.10
N ASP A 147 4.17 16.55 -3.41
CA ASP A 147 4.67 15.28 -3.94
C ASP A 147 3.50 14.30 -4.15
N VAL A 148 3.31 13.88 -5.40
CA VAL A 148 2.24 12.97 -5.82
C VAL A 148 2.27 11.66 -5.03
N ALA A 149 3.46 11.15 -4.67
CA ALA A 149 3.60 9.90 -3.93
C ALA A 149 3.05 9.98 -2.50
N THR A 150 2.88 11.18 -1.97
CA THR A 150 2.39 11.42 -0.60
C THR A 150 0.88 11.69 -0.53
N ILE A 151 0.20 11.78 -1.67
CA ILE A 151 -1.25 12.03 -1.71
C ILE A 151 -2.01 10.77 -1.27
N THR A 152 -2.75 10.90 -0.17
CA THR A 152 -3.52 9.82 0.45
C THR A 152 -5.00 9.90 0.09
N LYS A 153 -5.75 8.83 0.40
CA LYS A 153 -7.22 8.82 0.25
C LYS A 153 -7.92 9.91 1.09
N ARG A 154 -7.33 10.34 2.21
CA ARG A 154 -7.91 11.40 3.05
C ARG A 154 -7.82 12.74 2.35
N ASP A 155 -6.70 13.01 1.69
CA ASP A 155 -6.49 14.25 0.94
C ASP A 155 -7.51 14.37 -0.20
N ILE A 156 -7.78 13.26 -0.91
CA ILE A 156 -8.83 13.23 -1.94
C ILE A 156 -10.23 13.44 -1.34
N LYS A 157 -10.52 12.88 -0.17
CA LYS A 157 -11.80 13.11 0.52
C LYS A 157 -11.98 14.58 0.90
N GLN A 158 -10.93 15.22 1.41
CA GLN A 158 -10.93 16.65 1.73
C GLN A 158 -11.17 17.50 0.48
N VAL A 159 -10.54 17.16 -0.65
CA VAL A 159 -10.80 17.84 -1.93
C VAL A 159 -12.28 17.77 -2.29
N MET A 160 -12.88 16.58 -2.21
CA MET A 160 -14.29 16.38 -2.53
C MET A 160 -15.22 17.17 -1.60
N GLU A 161 -14.93 17.20 -0.30
CA GLU A 161 -15.70 17.99 0.68
C GLU A 161 -15.63 19.50 0.36
N VAL A 162 -14.47 20.01 -0.02
CA VAL A 162 -14.33 21.42 -0.44
C VAL A 162 -15.09 21.69 -1.74
N VAL A 163 -15.00 20.80 -2.73
CA VAL A 163 -15.72 20.92 -4.01
C VAL A 163 -17.23 20.99 -3.82
N GLU A 164 -17.78 20.21 -2.89
CA GLU A 164 -19.21 20.24 -2.57
C GLU A 164 -19.67 21.59 -1.99
N GLY A 165 -18.79 22.29 -1.29
CA GLY A 165 -19.03 23.63 -0.74
C GLY A 165 -18.87 24.78 -1.72
N LEU A 166 -18.33 24.54 -2.93
CA LEU A 166 -18.11 25.60 -3.90
C LEU A 166 -19.43 26.10 -4.54
N PRO A 167 -19.54 27.40 -4.84
CA PRO A 167 -20.70 27.94 -5.54
C PRO A 167 -20.99 27.18 -6.84
N LYS A 168 -22.21 26.66 -6.97
CA LYS A 168 -22.64 26.00 -8.20
C LYS A 168 -22.77 27.02 -9.31
N ARG A 169 -22.20 26.73 -10.48
CA ARG A 169 -22.30 27.60 -11.65
C ARG A 169 -23.77 27.71 -12.06
N VAL A 170 -24.34 28.90 -11.91
CA VAL A 170 -25.67 29.21 -12.47
C VAL A 170 -25.50 29.34 -13.98
N ILE A 171 -26.05 28.39 -14.74
CA ILE A 171 -26.15 28.52 -16.19
C ILE A 171 -27.37 29.39 -16.47
N LEU A 172 -27.15 30.69 -16.70
CA LEU A 172 -28.18 31.56 -17.25
C LEU A 172 -28.40 31.15 -18.71
N ASN A 173 -29.44 30.37 -18.97
CA ASN A 173 -29.95 30.15 -20.31
C ASN A 173 -30.43 31.49 -20.87
N ARG A 174 -29.59 32.17 -21.65
CA ARG A 174 -30.05 33.27 -22.50
C ARG A 174 -30.77 32.64 -23.69
N HIS A 175 -32.10 32.63 -23.64
CA HIS A 175 -32.90 32.50 -24.84
C HIS A 175 -32.84 33.84 -25.59
N GLY A 176 -32.30 33.82 -26.80
CA GLY A 176 -32.25 34.92 -27.75
C GLY A 176 -32.16 34.34 -29.15
#